data_AF-A0A850VEV5-F1
#
_entry.id   AF-A0A850VEV5-F1
#
_cell.length_a   1.000
_cell.length_b   1.000
_cell.length_c   1.000
_cell.angle_alpha   90.00
_cell.angle_beta   90.00
_cell.angle_gamma   90.00
#
_symmetry.space_group_name_H-M   'P 1'
#
loop_
_entity.id
_entity.type
_entity.pdbx_description
1 polymer ?
#
loop_
_entity_poly.entity_id
_entity_poly.type
_entity_poly.pdbx_seq_one_letter_code
_entity_poly.pdbx_strand_id
1 'polypeptide(L)'
;MVEELNSGKVMYGFCRVKDPNSGLPKYVLVNWTGEGVNDVRKGACANHVSTVANFLKGAHVTINARAEEDVEPELIMEKVAKASGANYSFHKESSKFQDSGPQAPVGSVYQKTNAMSEIKRVNKDNFWAKAEKDEENRRLEEKRRAEEERRQLERERRQRELQEAAGREQIFQARSSEIEAQKCLARAAGCLVAQTSPVLQKERAEEEQEAGKGVRRSESVEKAQEAATLIAQRAVNPRDIFKQRERAGPGDTGLPAQPG
;
A
#
# COMPACT_ATOMS: atom_id res chain seq x y z
N MET A 1 51.08 5.78 -20.09
CA MET A 1 49.65 5.72 -20.44
C MET A 1 48.86 6.74 -19.63
N VAL A 2 48.92 6.70 -18.30
CA VAL A 2 48.20 7.66 -17.45
C VAL A 2 48.68 9.11 -17.66
N GLU A 3 50.00 9.31 -17.79
CA GLU A 3 50.62 10.63 -17.96
C GLU A 3 50.25 11.38 -19.25
N GLU A 4 49.70 10.69 -20.25
CA GLU A 4 49.30 11.31 -21.52
C GLU A 4 47.80 11.66 -21.57
N LEU A 5 47.05 11.31 -20.51
CA LEU A 5 45.61 11.55 -20.46
C LEU A 5 45.32 12.96 -19.94
N ASN A 6 44.68 13.75 -20.80
CA ASN A 6 44.21 15.09 -20.49
C ASN A 6 42.77 15.11 -19.96
N SER A 7 42.55 15.67 -18.79
CA SER A 7 41.24 15.77 -18.13
C SER A 7 40.24 16.69 -18.85
N GLY A 8 40.68 17.54 -19.78
CA GLY A 8 39.82 18.42 -20.58
C GLY A 8 39.38 17.85 -21.93
N LYS A 9 39.74 16.61 -22.26
CA LYS A 9 39.48 15.99 -23.57
C LYS A 9 38.88 14.58 -23.44
N VAL A 10 38.13 14.20 -24.46
CA VAL A 10 37.75 12.79 -24.69
C VAL A 10 38.84 12.14 -25.53
N MET A 11 39.36 11.00 -25.06
CA MET A 11 40.44 10.27 -25.73
C MET A 11 40.16 8.77 -25.69
N TYR A 12 40.87 8.04 -26.53
CA TYR A 12 40.82 6.59 -26.59
C TYR A 12 42.23 6.05 -26.44
N GLY A 13 42.41 5.13 -25.50
CA GLY A 13 43.65 4.41 -25.29
C GLY A 13 43.51 2.96 -25.76
N PHE A 14 44.52 2.45 -26.45
CA PHE A 14 44.58 1.03 -26.81
C PHE A 14 45.91 0.47 -26.33
N CYS A 15 45.87 -0.41 -25.34
CA CYS A 15 47.08 -0.96 -24.73
C CYS A 15 47.10 -2.48 -24.76
N ARG A 16 48.31 -3.03 -24.82
CA ARG A 16 48.55 -4.46 -24.71
C ARG A 16 49.08 -4.76 -23.31
N VAL A 17 48.42 -5.66 -22.61
CA VAL A 17 48.82 -6.12 -21.27
C VAL A 17 49.00 -7.64 -21.28
N LYS A 18 49.78 -8.18 -20.35
CA LYS A 18 49.88 -9.63 -20.15
C LYS A 18 48.89 -10.02 -19.08
N ASP A 19 48.01 -10.97 -19.38
CA ASP A 19 47.06 -11.47 -18.39
C ASP A 19 47.80 -12.21 -17.26
N PRO A 20 47.55 -11.88 -15.97
CA PRO A 20 48.25 -12.52 -14.85
C PRO A 20 47.92 -14.01 -14.70
N ASN A 21 46.75 -14.46 -15.18
CA ASN A 21 46.30 -15.84 -15.06
C ASN A 21 46.85 -16.75 -16.16
N SER A 22 46.78 -16.31 -17.42
CA SER A 22 47.19 -17.10 -18.59
C SER A 22 48.58 -16.77 -19.14
N GLY A 23 49.16 -15.62 -18.76
CA GLY A 23 50.39 -15.10 -19.34
C GLY A 23 50.26 -14.62 -20.80
N LEU A 24 49.08 -14.76 -21.40
CA LEU A 24 48.83 -14.39 -22.79
C LEU A 24 48.65 -12.88 -22.94
N PRO A 25 49.10 -12.30 -24.07
CA PRO A 25 48.88 -10.89 -24.35
C PRO A 25 47.41 -10.62 -24.68
N LYS A 26 46.84 -9.63 -24.01
CA LYS A 26 45.47 -9.15 -24.25
C LYS A 26 45.48 -7.67 -24.57
N TYR A 27 44.49 -7.28 -25.35
CA TYR A 27 44.30 -5.89 -25.74
C TYR A 27 43.16 -5.27 -24.96
N VAL A 28 43.39 -4.07 -24.44
CA VAL A 28 42.43 -3.31 -23.65
C VAL A 28 42.14 -2.00 -24.36
N LEU A 29 40.86 -1.73 -24.57
CA LEU A 29 40.36 -0.45 -25.06
C LEU A 29 39.92 0.39 -23.86
N VAL A 30 40.50 1.57 -23.70
CA VAL A 30 40.15 2.53 -22.65
C VAL A 30 39.44 3.71 -23.29
N ASN A 31 38.19 3.91 -22.94
CA ASN A 31 37.39 5.08 -23.30
C ASN A 31 37.56 6.13 -22.20
N TRP A 32 38.42 7.12 -22.45
CA TRP A 32 38.70 8.20 -21.50
C TRP A 32 37.76 9.37 -21.74
N THR A 33 36.97 9.73 -20.72
CA THR A 33 36.14 10.92 -20.71
C THR A 33 36.57 11.81 -19.56
N GLY A 34 37.52 12.71 -19.82
CA GLY A 34 38.03 13.60 -18.79
C GLY A 34 36.95 14.44 -18.11
N GLU A 35 37.13 14.70 -16.82
CA GLU A 35 36.18 15.40 -15.97
C GLU A 35 35.82 16.81 -16.49
N GLY A 36 36.81 17.53 -17.03
CA GLY A 36 36.68 18.89 -17.55
C GLY A 36 35.98 19.01 -18.91
N VAL A 37 35.48 17.91 -19.48
CA VAL A 37 34.72 17.93 -20.72
C VAL A 37 33.28 18.41 -20.45
N ASN A 38 32.78 19.36 -21.23
CA ASN A 38 31.39 19.82 -21.16
C ASN A 38 30.39 18.67 -21.44
N ASP A 39 29.29 18.61 -20.71
CA ASP A 39 28.29 17.54 -20.78
C ASP A 39 27.65 17.39 -22.17
N VAL A 40 27.46 18.49 -22.90
CA VAL A 40 27.00 18.46 -24.30
C VAL A 40 27.96 17.66 -25.18
N ARG A 41 29.26 17.81 -24.93
CA ARG A 41 30.32 17.12 -25.67
C ARG A 41 30.45 15.65 -25.24
N LYS A 42 30.24 15.35 -23.95
CA LYS A 42 30.18 13.95 -23.46
C LYS A 42 29.07 13.18 -24.16
N GLY A 43 27.88 13.77 -24.29
CA GLY A 43 26.74 13.18 -25.02
C GLY A 43 27.05 12.92 -26.49
N ALA A 44 27.65 13.89 -27.19
CA ALA A 44 28.02 13.72 -28.60
C ALA A 44 29.07 12.62 -28.81
N CYS A 45 30.10 12.56 -27.96
CA CYS A 45 31.19 11.59 -28.07
C CYS A 45 30.79 10.16 -27.66
N ALA A 46 29.67 9.96 -26.96
CA ALA A 46 29.16 8.61 -26.67
C ALA A 46 28.89 7.79 -27.94
N ASN A 47 28.44 8.46 -29.01
CA ASN A 47 28.20 7.80 -30.30
C ASN A 47 29.49 7.30 -30.96
N HIS A 48 30.62 7.98 -30.72
CA HIS A 48 31.92 7.60 -31.27
C HIS A 48 32.45 6.29 -30.68
N VAL A 49 32.08 5.95 -29.44
CA VAL A 49 32.55 4.73 -28.76
C VAL A 49 32.28 3.49 -29.60
N SER A 50 31.10 3.41 -30.22
CA SER A 50 30.73 2.29 -31.11
C SER A 50 31.64 2.20 -32.34
N THR A 51 31.94 3.33 -32.98
CA THR A 51 32.82 3.42 -34.14
C THR A 51 34.26 3.06 -33.78
N VAL A 52 34.75 3.55 -32.64
CA VAL A 52 36.11 3.28 -32.16
C VAL A 52 36.27 1.81 -31.75
N ALA A 53 35.28 1.22 -31.07
CA ALA A 53 35.29 -0.21 -30.77
C ALA A 53 35.29 -1.07 -32.04
N ASN A 54 34.57 -0.65 -33.08
CA ASN A 54 34.57 -1.30 -34.38
C ASN A 54 35.87 -1.09 -35.17
N PHE A 55 36.58 0.02 -34.95
CA PHE A 55 37.88 0.27 -35.56
C PHE A 55 38.98 -0.55 -34.87
N LEU A 56 39.01 -0.55 -33.54
CA LEU A 56 39.96 -1.29 -32.70
C LEU A 56 39.45 -2.70 -32.39
N LYS A 57 39.20 -3.48 -33.45
CA LYS A 57 38.74 -4.87 -33.32
C LYS A 57 39.78 -5.71 -32.58
N GLY A 58 39.30 -6.63 -31.74
CA GLY A 58 40.18 -7.52 -30.96
C GLY A 58 40.52 -6.99 -29.56
N ALA A 59 39.90 -5.89 -29.12
CA ALA A 59 39.88 -5.53 -27.70
C ALA A 59 39.21 -6.67 -26.90
N HIS A 60 39.93 -7.24 -25.96
CA HIS A 60 39.44 -8.29 -25.06
C HIS A 60 38.63 -7.69 -23.92
N VAL A 61 39.01 -6.48 -23.49
CA VAL A 61 38.38 -5.74 -22.40
C VAL A 61 38.19 -4.30 -22.84
N THR A 62 37.00 -3.75 -22.57
CA THR A 62 36.71 -2.33 -22.75
C THR A 62 36.47 -1.69 -21.39
N ILE A 63 37.18 -0.61 -21.10
CA ILE A 63 37.13 0.12 -19.83
C ILE A 63 36.67 1.54 -20.11
N ASN A 64 35.62 1.98 -19.44
CA ASN A 64 35.21 3.39 -19.45
C ASN A 64 35.82 4.06 -18.22
N ALA A 65 36.67 5.05 -18.44
CA ALA A 65 37.38 5.79 -17.40
C ALA A 65 37.00 7.27 -17.45
N ARG A 66 36.82 7.89 -16.27
CA ARG A 66 36.49 9.32 -16.16
C ARG A 66 37.57 10.13 -15.47
N ALA A 67 38.37 9.48 -14.64
CA ALA A 67 39.44 10.08 -13.87
C ALA A 67 40.67 9.17 -13.84
N GLU A 68 41.80 9.70 -13.41
CA GLU A 68 43.10 9.01 -13.46
C GLU A 68 43.10 7.76 -12.57
N GLU A 69 42.30 7.76 -11.50
CA GLU A 69 42.10 6.57 -10.67
C GLU A 69 41.51 5.38 -11.45
N ASP A 70 40.69 5.60 -12.48
CA ASP A 70 40.05 4.51 -13.23
C ASP A 70 41.01 3.79 -14.19
N VAL A 71 42.16 4.41 -14.48
CA VAL A 71 43.19 3.93 -15.42
C VAL A 71 44.47 3.50 -14.72
N GLU A 72 44.43 3.35 -13.40
CA GLU A 72 45.55 2.78 -12.66
C GLU A 72 45.88 1.37 -13.17
N PRO A 73 47.18 1.04 -13.29
CA PRO A 73 47.60 -0.26 -13.82
C PRO A 73 47.00 -1.45 -13.05
N GLU A 74 46.85 -1.32 -11.73
CA GLU A 74 46.30 -2.37 -10.87
C GLU A 74 44.83 -2.68 -11.22
N LEU A 75 44.00 -1.65 -11.37
CA LEU A 75 42.58 -1.79 -11.72
C LEU A 75 42.38 -2.33 -13.15
N ILE A 76 43.23 -1.90 -14.10
CA ILE A 76 43.22 -2.44 -15.46
C ILE A 76 43.56 -3.93 -15.42
N MET A 77 44.61 -4.32 -14.68
CA MET A 77 45.06 -5.71 -14.58
C MET A 77 44.01 -6.59 -13.88
N GLU A 78 43.33 -6.09 -12.86
CA GLU A 78 42.23 -6.81 -12.21
C GLU A 78 41.07 -7.07 -13.18
N LYS A 79 40.64 -6.05 -13.93
CA LYS A 79 39.59 -6.18 -14.95
C LYS A 79 39.99 -7.18 -16.04
N VAL A 80 41.26 -7.19 -16.44
CA VAL A 80 41.81 -8.12 -17.43
C VAL A 80 41.85 -9.55 -16.89
N ALA A 81 42.26 -9.73 -15.64
CA ALA A 81 42.27 -11.03 -14.96
C ALA A 81 40.86 -11.62 -14.88
N LYS A 82 39.88 -10.80 -14.50
CA LYS A 82 38.46 -11.20 -14.41
C LYS A 82 37.87 -11.54 -15.77
N ALA A 83 38.17 -10.75 -16.79
CA ALA A 83 37.74 -11.03 -18.17
C ALA A 83 38.45 -12.24 -18.80
N SER A 84 39.46 -12.80 -18.12
CA SER A 84 40.26 -13.87 -18.68
C SER A 84 39.58 -15.21 -18.81
N GLY A 85 38.58 -15.51 -17.98
CA GLY A 85 37.95 -16.83 -17.95
C GLY A 85 38.90 -17.96 -17.50
N ALA A 86 40.22 -17.72 -17.47
CA ALA A 86 41.27 -18.63 -17.03
C ALA A 86 41.40 -18.72 -15.49
N ASN A 87 40.33 -18.46 -14.74
CA ASN A 87 40.29 -18.71 -13.30
C ASN A 87 40.23 -20.21 -12.96
N TYR A 88 40.04 -21.07 -13.98
CA TYR A 88 40.22 -22.50 -13.87
C TYR A 88 41.71 -22.84 -14.04
N SER A 89 42.40 -22.92 -12.92
CA SER A 89 43.83 -23.20 -12.87
C SER A 89 44.12 -24.70 -13.12
N PHE A 90 44.19 -25.11 -14.40
CA PHE A 90 44.68 -26.43 -14.81
C PHE A 90 46.18 -26.65 -14.56
N HIS A 91 46.87 -25.71 -13.89
CA HIS A 91 48.30 -25.76 -13.56
C HIS A 91 48.61 -25.56 -12.07
N LYS A 92 47.60 -25.61 -11.19
CA LYS A 92 47.79 -25.64 -9.72
C LYS A 92 47.30 -26.92 -9.05
N GLU A 93 46.96 -27.95 -9.83
CA GLU A 93 47.06 -29.29 -9.27
C GLU A 93 48.56 -29.60 -9.15
N SER A 94 49.06 -29.52 -7.92
CA SER A 94 50.37 -30.05 -7.56
C SER A 94 50.52 -31.43 -8.21
N SER A 95 51.57 -31.61 -9.01
CA SER A 95 51.97 -32.87 -9.62
C SER A 95 52.37 -33.87 -8.52
N LYS A 96 51.40 -34.36 -7.75
CA LYS A 96 51.53 -35.51 -6.87
C LYS A 96 51.30 -36.78 -7.71
N PHE A 97 52.18 -36.98 -8.68
CA PHE A 97 52.36 -38.28 -9.31
C PHE A 97 53.83 -38.43 -9.68
N GLN A 98 54.67 -38.46 -8.65
CA GLN A 98 55.84 -39.31 -8.69
C GLN A 98 55.43 -40.63 -8.04
N ASP A 99 54.86 -41.53 -8.85
CA ASP A 99 54.82 -42.94 -8.49
C ASP A 99 55.60 -43.70 -9.57
N SER A 100 56.83 -44.04 -9.21
CA SER A 100 57.75 -44.83 -10.00
C SER A 100 57.30 -46.29 -9.95
N GLY A 101 56.37 -46.68 -10.81
CA GLY A 101 55.99 -48.07 -11.08
C GLY A 101 56.12 -48.41 -12.57
N PRO A 102 56.40 -49.67 -12.95
CA PRO A 102 56.52 -50.05 -14.36
C PRO A 102 55.20 -49.78 -15.09
N GLN A 103 55.28 -48.96 -16.14
CA GLN A 103 54.15 -48.55 -16.97
C GLN A 103 53.57 -49.78 -17.68
N ALA A 104 52.40 -50.23 -17.22
CA ALA A 104 51.62 -51.26 -17.91
C ALA A 104 51.12 -50.74 -19.27
N PRO A 105 50.79 -51.64 -20.23
CA PRO A 105 50.33 -51.23 -21.55
C PRO A 105 49.11 -50.30 -21.46
N VAL A 106 49.20 -49.14 -22.09
CA VAL A 106 48.15 -48.12 -22.12
C VAL A 106 46.90 -48.66 -22.84
N GLY A 107 45.90 -49.08 -22.06
CA GLY A 107 44.54 -49.27 -22.55
C GLY A 107 43.87 -47.92 -22.84
N SER A 108 42.87 -47.90 -23.72
CA SER A 108 42.09 -46.70 -24.02
C SER A 108 41.59 -46.03 -22.74
N VAL A 109 41.96 -44.76 -22.53
CA VAL A 109 41.55 -43.88 -21.42
C VAL A 109 40.09 -43.43 -21.63
N TYR A 110 39.19 -44.37 -21.90
CA TYR A 110 37.76 -44.11 -21.96
C TYR A 110 37.11 -44.78 -20.77
N GLN A 111 36.88 -44.00 -19.70
CA GLN A 111 35.89 -44.34 -18.70
C GLN A 111 34.55 -43.80 -19.18
N LYS A 112 33.57 -44.68 -19.37
CA LYS A 112 32.21 -44.27 -19.70
C LYS A 112 31.66 -43.45 -18.54
N THR A 113 31.50 -42.15 -18.76
CA THR A 113 30.93 -41.24 -17.76
C THR A 113 29.54 -41.75 -17.36
N ASN A 114 29.41 -42.16 -16.10
CA ASN A 114 28.14 -42.59 -15.55
C ASN A 114 27.37 -41.35 -15.08
N ALA A 115 26.45 -40.88 -15.91
CA ALA A 115 25.64 -39.68 -15.67
C ALA A 115 24.96 -39.68 -14.28
N MET A 116 24.57 -40.84 -13.76
CA MET A 116 23.94 -40.96 -12.43
C MET A 116 24.91 -40.61 -11.29
N SER A 117 26.22 -40.85 -11.46
CA SER A 117 27.23 -40.51 -10.45
C SER A 117 27.71 -39.06 -10.51
N GLU A 118 27.61 -38.40 -11.67
CA GLU A 118 27.91 -36.96 -11.80
C GLU A 118 26.76 -36.08 -11.31
N ILE A 119 25.51 -36.44 -11.61
CA ILE A 119 24.32 -35.69 -11.14
C ILE A 119 24.24 -35.68 -9.60
N LYS A 120 24.71 -36.73 -8.93
CA LYS A 120 24.78 -36.81 -7.46
C LYS A 120 25.93 -36.03 -6.82
N ARG A 121 26.97 -35.64 -7.59
CA ARG A 121 28.13 -34.90 -7.05
C ARG A 121 27.86 -33.42 -6.82
N VAL A 122 26.78 -32.89 -7.39
CA VAL A 122 26.35 -31.52 -7.14
C VAL A 122 25.25 -31.57 -6.08
N ASN A 123 25.46 -30.95 -4.91
CA ASN A 123 24.45 -30.76 -3.86
C ASN A 123 23.32 -29.83 -4.35
N LYS A 124 22.63 -30.22 -5.42
CA LYS A 124 21.55 -29.47 -6.09
C LYS A 124 20.36 -29.29 -5.14
N ASP A 125 20.12 -30.28 -4.30
CA ASP A 125 19.02 -30.30 -3.35
C ASP A 125 19.21 -29.24 -2.25
N ASN A 126 20.45 -28.95 -1.83
CA ASN A 126 20.74 -27.88 -0.87
C ASN A 126 20.52 -26.48 -1.47
N PHE A 127 20.74 -26.31 -2.78
CA PHE A 127 20.51 -25.02 -3.45
C PHE A 127 19.02 -24.73 -3.59
N TRP A 128 18.23 -25.69 -4.06
CA TRP A 128 16.78 -25.53 -4.17
C TRP A 128 16.11 -25.42 -2.80
N ALA A 129 16.52 -26.22 -1.81
CA ALA A 129 15.99 -26.12 -0.45
C ALA A 129 16.28 -24.76 0.19
N LYS A 130 17.45 -24.16 -0.08
CA LYS A 130 17.77 -22.81 0.39
C LYS A 130 16.94 -21.74 -0.32
N ALA A 131 16.79 -21.85 -1.63
CA ALA A 131 15.98 -20.91 -2.41
C ALA A 131 14.49 -20.97 -2.03
N GLU A 132 13.95 -22.17 -1.81
CA GLU A 132 12.58 -22.39 -1.38
C GLU A 132 12.33 -21.82 0.03
N LYS A 133 13.28 -22.03 0.95
CA LYS A 133 13.22 -21.47 2.31
C LYS A 133 13.32 -19.94 2.33
N ASP A 134 14.14 -19.34 1.46
CA ASP A 134 14.23 -17.88 1.33
C ASP A 134 12.94 -17.29 0.74
N GLU A 135 12.31 -17.97 -0.24
CA GLU A 135 11.02 -17.57 -0.81
C GLU A 135 9.86 -17.72 0.20
N GLU A 136 9.85 -18.79 1.00
CA GLU A 136 8.87 -19.00 2.07
C GLU A 136 8.98 -17.91 3.15
N ASN A 137 10.21 -17.57 3.55
CA ASN A 137 10.46 -16.48 4.49
C ASN A 137 9.95 -15.14 3.96
N ARG A 138 10.19 -14.83 2.67
CA ARG A 138 9.66 -13.59 2.06
C ARG A 138 8.13 -13.55 2.11
N ARG A 139 7.47 -14.67 1.79
CA ARG A 139 5.99 -14.75 1.82
C ARG A 139 5.44 -14.61 3.24
N LEU A 140 6.11 -15.19 4.25
CA LEU A 140 5.72 -15.04 5.65
C LEU A 140 5.90 -13.59 6.14
N GLU A 141 6.97 -12.92 5.74
CA GLU A 141 7.23 -11.52 6.04
C GLU A 141 6.15 -10.60 5.45
N GLU A 142 5.80 -10.79 4.17
CA GLU A 142 4.73 -10.07 3.49
C GLU A 142 3.37 -10.34 4.13
N LYS A 143 3.06 -11.60 4.45
CA LYS A 143 1.82 -11.98 5.11
C LYS A 143 1.71 -11.38 6.51
N ARG A 144 2.81 -11.38 7.28
CA ARG A 144 2.88 -10.75 8.61
C ARG A 144 2.63 -9.24 8.51
N ARG A 145 3.28 -8.57 7.56
CA ARG A 145 3.10 -7.14 7.32
C ARG A 145 1.65 -6.80 6.93
N ALA A 146 1.06 -7.58 6.04
CA ALA A 146 -0.34 -7.42 5.63
C ALA A 146 -1.32 -7.66 6.80
N GLU A 147 -1.05 -8.64 7.66
CA GLU A 147 -1.86 -8.90 8.86
C GLU A 147 -1.75 -7.78 9.89
N GLU A 148 -0.54 -7.25 10.11
CA GLU A 148 -0.33 -6.10 10.98
C GLU A 148 -1.05 -4.85 10.47
N GLU A 149 -0.98 -4.57 9.16
CA GLU A 149 -1.70 -3.46 8.52
C GLU A 149 -3.21 -3.63 8.66
N ARG A 150 -3.74 -4.84 8.39
CA ARG A 150 -5.16 -5.14 8.59
C ARG A 150 -5.58 -4.94 10.04
N ARG A 151 -4.74 -5.35 11.00
CA ARG A 151 -4.98 -5.17 12.44
C ARG A 151 -4.89 -3.71 12.88
N GLN A 152 -4.08 -2.88 12.23
CA GLN A 152 -4.05 -1.44 12.46
C GLN A 152 -5.33 -0.78 11.93
N LEU A 153 -5.71 -1.08 10.69
CA LEU A 153 -6.95 -0.57 10.09
C LEU A 153 -8.20 -0.98 10.89
N GLU A 154 -8.26 -2.23 11.37
CA GLU A 154 -9.37 -2.70 12.21
C GLU A 154 -9.43 -1.94 13.55
N ARG A 155 -8.29 -1.68 14.19
CA ARG A 155 -8.22 -0.88 15.42
C ARG A 155 -8.67 0.55 15.18
N GLU A 156 -8.24 1.17 14.09
CA GLU A 156 -8.62 2.54 13.74
C GLU A 156 -10.13 2.65 13.46
N ARG A 157 -10.68 1.70 12.68
CA ARG A 157 -12.12 1.60 12.43
C ARG A 157 -12.90 1.43 13.73
N ARG A 158 -12.46 0.52 14.60
CA ARG A 158 -13.08 0.29 15.91
C ARG A 158 -13.02 1.53 16.81
N GLN A 159 -11.91 2.28 16.78
CA GLN A 159 -11.77 3.51 17.54
C GLN A 159 -12.71 4.60 17.03
N ARG A 160 -12.88 4.72 15.71
CA ARG A 160 -13.85 5.64 15.09
C ARG A 160 -15.29 5.28 15.48
N GLU A 161 -15.65 4.00 15.38
CA GLU A 161 -16.96 3.51 15.80
C GLU A 161 -17.21 3.76 17.29
N LEU A 162 -16.21 3.57 18.15
CA LEU A 162 -16.30 3.87 19.59
C LEU A 162 -16.47 5.37 19.86
N GLN A 163 -15.74 6.24 19.16
CA GLN A 163 -15.89 7.70 19.30
C GLN A 163 -17.28 8.16 18.83
N GLU A 164 -17.76 7.66 17.70
CA GLU A 164 -19.11 7.95 17.21
C GLU A 164 -20.18 7.42 18.17
N ALA A 165 -20.02 6.20 18.71
CA ALA A 165 -20.92 5.63 19.69
C ALA A 165 -20.94 6.43 21.00
N ALA A 166 -19.77 6.82 21.52
CA ALA A 166 -19.66 7.67 22.70
C ALA A 166 -20.30 9.04 22.47
N GLY A 167 -20.13 9.63 21.28
CA GLY A 167 -20.81 10.88 20.92
C GLY A 167 -22.34 10.73 20.89
N ARG A 168 -22.85 9.63 20.31
CA ARG A 168 -24.28 9.31 20.32
C ARG A 168 -24.82 9.10 21.73
N GLU A 169 -24.06 8.42 22.58
CA GLU A 169 -24.42 8.16 23.97
C GLU A 169 -24.47 9.46 24.78
N GLN A 170 -23.50 10.38 24.60
CA GLN A 170 -23.53 11.69 25.25
C GLN A 170 -24.76 12.51 24.84
N ILE A 171 -25.08 12.54 23.55
CA ILE A 171 -26.29 13.24 23.05
C ILE A 171 -27.54 12.60 23.63
N PHE A 172 -27.63 11.27 23.63
CA PHE A 172 -28.76 10.54 24.18
C PHE A 172 -28.91 10.78 25.69
N GLN A 173 -27.80 10.74 26.43
CA GLN A 173 -27.78 10.97 27.87
C GLN A 173 -28.20 12.39 28.22
N ALA A 174 -27.65 13.40 27.52
CA ALA A 174 -28.05 14.79 27.71
C ALA A 174 -29.55 15.00 27.44
N ARG A 175 -30.07 14.44 26.34
CA ARG A 175 -31.50 14.48 26.02
C ARG A 175 -32.34 13.77 27.06
N SER A 176 -31.88 12.62 27.56
CA SER A 176 -32.56 11.86 28.62
C SER A 176 -32.64 12.67 29.92
N SER A 177 -31.53 13.31 30.33
CA SER A 177 -31.49 14.16 31.53
C SER A 177 -32.39 15.38 31.39
N GLU A 178 -32.46 16.00 30.22
CA GLU A 178 -33.36 17.13 29.96
C GLU A 178 -34.84 16.71 30.04
N ILE A 179 -35.19 15.56 29.46
CA ILE A 179 -36.54 14.98 29.56
C ILE A 179 -36.89 14.66 31.02
N GLU A 180 -35.95 14.11 31.79
CA GLU A 180 -36.15 13.79 33.20
C GLU A 180 -36.35 15.06 34.04
N ALA A 181 -35.58 16.11 33.78
CA ALA A 181 -35.76 17.42 34.41
C ALA A 181 -37.15 18.01 34.09
N GLN A 182 -37.58 17.97 32.82
CA GLN A 182 -38.93 18.41 32.43
C GLN A 182 -40.03 17.59 33.11
N LYS A 183 -39.86 16.27 33.22
CA LYS A 183 -40.81 15.39 33.93
C LYS A 183 -40.86 15.71 35.43
N CYS A 184 -39.73 15.97 36.07
CA CYS A 184 -39.67 16.39 37.48
C CYS A 184 -40.39 17.72 37.70
N LEU A 185 -40.14 18.72 36.84
CA LEU A 185 -40.84 20.01 36.90
C LEU A 185 -42.35 19.85 36.68
N ALA A 186 -42.77 19.06 35.68
CA ALA A 186 -44.18 18.78 35.43
C ALA A 186 -44.84 18.04 36.60
N ARG A 187 -44.14 17.11 37.26
CA ARG A 187 -44.62 16.40 38.45
C ARG A 187 -44.75 17.34 39.65
N ALA A 188 -43.78 18.23 39.86
CA ALA A 188 -43.84 19.25 40.90
C ALA A 188 -45.00 20.23 40.66
N ALA A 189 -45.17 20.71 39.42
CA ALA A 189 -46.30 21.54 39.01
C ALA A 189 -47.63 20.79 39.19
N GLY A 190 -47.71 19.51 38.82
CA GLY A 190 -48.88 18.66 39.04
C GLY A 190 -49.22 18.49 40.52
N CYS A 191 -48.21 18.33 41.39
CA CYS A 191 -48.40 18.30 42.85
C CYS A 191 -48.86 19.66 43.42
N LEU A 192 -48.36 20.77 42.89
CA LEU A 192 -48.79 22.11 43.28
C LEU A 192 -50.24 22.35 42.86
N VAL A 193 -50.60 22.03 41.61
CA VAL A 193 -51.97 22.12 41.09
C VAL A 193 -52.90 21.22 41.88
N ALA A 194 -52.50 20.00 42.24
CA ALA A 194 -53.30 19.11 43.08
C ALA A 194 -53.55 19.68 44.49
N GLN A 195 -52.59 20.42 45.05
CA GLN A 195 -52.75 21.10 46.33
C GLN A 195 -53.62 22.36 46.24
N THR A 196 -53.54 23.13 45.15
CA THR A 196 -54.32 24.37 44.98
C THR A 196 -55.71 24.15 44.39
N SER A 197 -55.93 23.05 43.67
CA SER A 197 -57.21 22.67 43.06
C SER A 197 -58.40 22.67 44.03
N PRO A 198 -58.33 22.08 45.25
CA PRO A 198 -59.45 22.14 46.20
C PRO A 198 -59.73 23.55 46.75
N VAL A 199 -58.73 24.46 46.74
CA VAL A 199 -58.92 25.85 47.16
C VAL A 199 -59.60 26.65 46.06
N LEU A 200 -59.08 26.58 44.83
CA LEU A 200 -59.66 27.23 43.65
C LEU A 200 -61.07 26.72 43.32
N GLN A 201 -61.36 25.43 43.54
CA GLN A 201 -62.71 24.87 43.36
C GLN A 201 -63.70 25.39 44.41
N LYS A 202 -63.24 25.65 45.64
CA LYS A 202 -64.08 26.31 46.66
C LYS A 202 -64.38 27.76 46.27
N GLU A 203 -63.36 28.53 45.90
CA GLU A 203 -63.52 29.93 45.46
C GLU A 203 -64.43 30.04 44.22
N ARG A 204 -64.30 29.13 43.24
CA ARG A 204 -65.21 29.10 42.08
C ARG A 204 -66.62 28.64 42.41
N ALA A 205 -66.80 27.71 43.34
CA ALA A 205 -68.14 27.31 43.77
C ALA A 205 -68.86 28.44 44.53
N GLU A 206 -68.09 29.27 45.24
CA GLU A 206 -68.57 30.50 45.87
C GLU A 206 -68.95 31.56 44.80
N GLU A 207 -68.12 31.76 43.76
CA GLU A 207 -68.44 32.63 42.61
C GLU A 207 -69.63 32.11 41.77
N GLU A 208 -69.76 30.80 41.54
CA GLU A 208 -70.86 30.21 40.77
C GLU A 208 -72.19 30.25 41.53
N GLN A 209 -72.16 30.17 42.87
CA GLN A 209 -73.34 30.47 43.69
C GLN A 209 -73.75 31.95 43.58
N GLU A 210 -72.80 32.86 43.40
CA GLU A 210 -73.06 34.27 43.12
C GLU A 210 -73.55 34.53 41.67
N ALA A 211 -73.07 33.74 40.71
CA ALA A 211 -73.36 33.88 39.28
C ALA A 211 -74.61 33.11 38.78
N GLY A 212 -75.45 32.60 39.69
CA GLY A 212 -76.70 31.86 39.40
C GLY A 212 -77.82 32.63 38.69
N LYS A 213 -77.51 33.64 37.88
CA LYS A 213 -78.45 34.36 37.02
C LYS A 213 -77.82 34.69 35.66
N GLY A 214 -77.95 33.78 34.69
CA GLY A 214 -77.79 34.13 33.27
C GLY A 214 -77.15 33.06 32.40
N VAL A 215 -77.97 32.21 31.80
CA VAL A 215 -77.57 31.29 30.72
C VAL A 215 -77.22 32.09 29.47
N ARG A 216 -76.05 31.81 28.84
CA ARG A 216 -75.91 31.88 27.37
C ARG A 216 -74.97 30.77 26.88
N ARG A 217 -75.51 29.89 26.04
CA ARG A 217 -74.76 28.96 25.20
C ARG A 217 -73.78 29.78 24.36
N SER A 218 -72.49 29.63 24.64
CA SER A 218 -71.42 30.49 24.13
C SER A 218 -71.10 30.20 22.67
N GLU A 219 -70.77 31.27 21.92
CA GLU A 219 -70.41 31.24 20.48
C GLU A 219 -69.33 30.21 20.15
N SER A 220 -68.47 29.87 21.11
CA SER A 220 -67.44 28.83 21.01
C SER A 220 -68.01 27.45 20.66
N VAL A 221 -69.20 27.12 21.18
CA VAL A 221 -69.86 25.84 20.93
C VAL A 221 -70.39 25.80 19.50
N GLU A 222 -70.93 26.91 18.99
CA GLU A 222 -71.41 27.00 17.62
C GLU A 222 -70.26 27.02 16.60
N LYS A 223 -69.17 27.72 16.92
CA LYS A 223 -67.95 27.75 16.08
C LYS A 223 -67.26 26.39 15.98
N ALA A 224 -67.28 25.60 17.06
CA ALA A 224 -66.79 24.22 17.05
C ALA A 224 -67.67 23.30 16.18
N GLN A 225 -69.00 23.47 16.25
CA GLN A 225 -69.95 22.73 15.43
C GLN A 225 -69.80 23.09 13.94
N GLU A 226 -69.62 24.37 13.62
CA GLU A 226 -69.43 24.87 12.25
C GLU A 226 -68.11 24.36 11.65
N ALA A 227 -67.01 24.41 12.42
CA ALA A 227 -65.72 23.88 12.00
C ALA A 227 -65.76 22.36 11.77
N ALA A 228 -66.45 21.60 12.64
CA ALA A 228 -66.65 20.17 12.44
C ALA A 228 -67.44 19.87 11.15
N THR A 229 -68.46 20.68 10.84
CA THR A 229 -69.27 20.55 9.63
C THR A 229 -68.44 20.85 8.36
N LEU A 230 -67.61 21.90 8.38
CA LEU A 230 -66.71 22.25 7.28
C LEU A 230 -65.61 21.21 7.03
N ILE A 231 -65.12 20.53 8.08
CA ILE A 231 -64.14 19.45 7.95
C ILE A 231 -64.79 18.20 7.34
N ALA A 232 -66.06 17.91 7.67
CA ALA A 232 -66.79 16.75 7.15
C ALA A 232 -67.10 16.82 5.64
N GLN A 233 -67.14 18.02 5.04
CA GLN A 233 -67.37 18.20 3.60
C GLN A 233 -66.13 17.95 2.72
N ARG A 234 -64.96 17.67 3.31
CA ARG A 234 -63.72 17.40 2.55
C ARG A 234 -63.76 15.99 1.96
N ALA A 235 -63.44 15.87 0.66
CA ALA A 235 -63.46 14.61 -0.08
C ALA A 235 -62.45 13.56 0.44
N VAL A 236 -61.40 13.98 1.17
CA VAL A 236 -60.41 13.09 1.76
C VAL A 236 -60.06 13.58 3.17
N ASN A 237 -60.26 12.72 4.16
CA ASN A 237 -59.87 13.01 5.53
C ASN A 237 -58.37 12.71 5.70
N PRO A 238 -57.53 13.70 6.07
CA PRO A 238 -56.08 13.52 6.14
C PRO A 238 -55.65 12.50 7.19
N ARG A 239 -56.47 12.23 8.21
CA ARG A 239 -56.22 11.13 9.16
C ARG A 239 -56.26 9.76 8.50
N ASP A 240 -57.06 9.60 7.46
CA ASP A 240 -57.20 8.31 6.77
C ASP A 240 -56.01 8.03 5.84
N ILE A 241 -55.39 9.08 5.28
CA ILE A 241 -54.15 8.99 4.50
C ILE A 241 -53.00 8.44 5.37
N PHE A 242 -52.86 8.95 6.60
CA PHE A 242 -51.83 8.48 7.54
C PHE A 242 -52.10 7.05 8.02
N LYS A 243 -53.36 6.69 8.29
CA LYS A 243 -53.72 5.31 8.65
C LYS A 243 -53.47 4.31 7.52
N GLN A 244 -53.68 4.71 6.26
CA GLN A 244 -53.35 3.87 5.10
C GLN A 244 -51.83 3.66 4.98
N ARG A 245 -51.03 4.69 5.27
CA ARG A 245 -49.56 4.63 5.27
C ARG A 245 -48.96 3.80 6.40
N GLU A 246 -49.59 3.76 7.58
CA GLU A 246 -49.17 2.85 8.65
C GLU A 246 -49.54 1.37 8.35
N ARG A 247 -50.55 1.14 7.51
CA ARG A 247 -50.95 -0.20 7.08
C ARG A 247 -50.11 -0.74 5.91
N ALA A 248 -49.59 0.16 5.06
CA ALA A 248 -48.66 -0.16 3.98
C ALA A 248 -47.21 0.08 4.45
N GLY A 249 -46.53 -0.99 4.90
CA GLY A 249 -45.14 -0.93 5.35
C GLY A 249 -44.17 -0.33 4.30
N PRO A 250 -42.97 0.10 4.72
CA PRO A 250 -42.04 0.82 3.86
C PRO A 250 -41.39 -0.13 2.86
N GLY A 251 -41.97 -0.29 1.67
CA GLY A 251 -41.44 -1.25 0.71
C GLY A 251 -41.95 -1.17 -0.72
N ASP A 252 -42.59 -0.08 -1.16
CA ASP A 252 -42.98 0.04 -2.57
C ASP A 252 -42.85 1.47 -3.09
N THR A 253 -41.74 1.74 -3.78
CA THR A 253 -41.56 2.90 -4.64
C THR A 253 -41.35 2.40 -6.06
N GLY A 254 -42.45 2.14 -6.76
CA GLY A 254 -42.47 1.95 -8.21
C GLY A 254 -42.23 3.29 -8.94
N LEU A 255 -41.19 3.33 -9.76
CA LEU A 255 -40.85 4.44 -10.66
C LEU A 255 -41.86 4.56 -11.81
N PRO A 256 -42.30 5.76 -12.24
CA PRO A 256 -43.11 5.92 -13.45
C PRO A 256 -42.22 6.03 -14.70
N ALA A 257 -42.55 5.23 -15.72
CA ALA A 257 -41.96 5.30 -17.06
C ALA A 257 -42.54 6.49 -17.86
N GLN A 258 -41.68 7.21 -18.58
CA GLN A 258 -42.06 8.28 -19.52
C GLN A 258 -42.65 7.71 -20.82
N PRO A 259 -43.66 8.37 -21.42
CA PRO A 259 -44.15 8.02 -22.74
C PRO A 259 -43.36 8.74 -23.85
N GLY A 260 -43.12 8.01 -24.95
CA GLY A 260 -42.79 8.57 -26.26
C GLY A 260 -44.05 8.81 -27.09
#